data_AF-A0A315ZPL8-F1
#
_entry.id   AF-A0A315ZPL8-F1
#
_cell.length_a   1.000
_cell.length_b   1.000
_cell.length_c   1.000
_cell.angle_alpha   90.00
_cell.angle_beta   90.00
_cell.angle_gamma   90.00
#
_symmetry.space_group_name_H-M   'P 1'
#
loop_
_entity.id
_entity.type
_entity.pdbx_description
1 polymer ?
#
loop_
_entity_poly.entity_id
_entity_poly.type
_entity_poly.pdbx_seq_one_letter_code
_entity_poly.pdbx_strand_id
1 'polypeptide(L)'
;MSSDVPDTSGDQDDDGGPGVVVRLDELLAERGMTMTELSRRTGITMANLSVLKNNKARAIRMTTIAALCRALDVDPGQLLTLDRQR
;
A
#
# COMPACT_ATOMS: atom_id res chain seq x y z
N MET A 1 18.85 7.15 44.99
CA MET A 1 17.72 6.46 44.37
C MET A 1 17.29 7.28 43.16
N SER A 2 18.10 7.25 42.11
CA SER A 2 17.72 7.79 40.81
C SER A 2 17.30 6.59 39.98
N SER A 3 16.03 6.57 39.63
CA SER A 3 15.42 5.55 38.79
C SER A 3 15.87 5.81 37.35
N ASP A 4 16.96 5.18 36.94
CA ASP A 4 17.27 5.02 35.52
C ASP A 4 16.27 4.00 34.96
N VAL A 5 15.23 4.52 34.32
CA VAL A 5 14.32 3.71 33.50
C VAL A 5 15.04 3.45 32.18
N PRO A 6 15.28 2.20 31.78
CA PRO A 6 15.88 1.93 30.48
C PRO A 6 14.93 2.36 29.37
N ASP A 7 15.45 3.24 28.52
CA ASP A 7 14.88 3.70 27.26
C ASP A 7 14.51 2.49 26.39
N THR A 8 13.22 2.30 26.12
CA THR A 8 12.74 1.26 25.20
C THR A 8 12.86 1.78 23.77
N SER A 9 14.08 2.11 23.34
CA SER A 9 14.37 2.39 21.94
C SER A 9 14.79 1.11 21.25
N GLY A 10 13.80 0.48 20.64
CA GLY A 10 13.98 -0.73 19.86
C GLY A 10 12.66 -1.16 19.26
N ASP A 11 11.99 -0.25 18.53
CA ASP A 11 11.15 -0.68 17.42
C ASP A 11 12.07 -1.43 16.47
N GLN A 12 12.23 -2.74 16.72
CA GLN A 12 12.85 -3.66 15.79
C GLN A 12 11.97 -3.58 14.55
N ASP A 13 12.43 -2.82 13.56
CA ASP A 13 11.97 -2.91 12.20
C ASP A 13 12.21 -4.37 11.76
N ASP A 14 11.24 -5.23 12.03
CA ASP A 14 11.13 -6.54 11.39
C ASP A 14 11.28 -6.30 9.88
N ASP A 15 12.41 -6.74 9.33
CA ASP A 15 12.85 -6.65 7.93
C ASP A 15 11.98 -7.54 6.99
N GLY A 16 10.77 -7.91 7.42
CA GLY A 16 9.74 -8.50 6.60
C GLY A 16 8.97 -7.40 5.87
N GLY A 17 9.38 -7.05 4.64
CA GLY A 17 8.52 -6.27 3.74
C GLY A 17 7.10 -6.86 3.70
N PRO A 18 6.05 -6.05 3.47
CA PRO A 18 4.69 -6.51 3.65
C PRO A 18 4.46 -7.77 2.80
N GLY A 19 4.08 -8.86 3.45
CA GLY A 19 3.69 -10.08 2.76
C GLY A 19 2.48 -9.87 1.83
N VAL A 20 1.84 -8.70 1.87
CA VAL A 20 0.76 -8.25 0.98
C VAL A 20 1.28 -7.14 0.07
N VAL A 21 1.16 -7.32 -1.24
CA VAL A 21 1.53 -6.34 -2.28
C VAL A 21 0.30 -5.84 -3.03
N VAL A 22 0.38 -4.61 -3.53
CA VAL A 22 -0.69 -3.97 -4.31
C VAL A 22 -0.33 -4.06 -5.79
N ARG A 23 -1.15 -4.76 -6.59
CA ARG A 23 -0.94 -4.96 -8.04
C ARG A 23 -1.26 -3.71 -8.88
N LEU A 24 -0.89 -2.53 -8.40
CA LEU A 24 -1.32 -1.28 -9.00
C LEU A 24 -0.70 -1.06 -10.39
N ASP A 25 0.56 -1.43 -10.58
CA ASP A 25 1.26 -1.28 -11.86
C ASP A 25 0.63 -2.11 -12.97
N GLU A 26 0.37 -3.39 -12.70
CA GLU A 26 -0.27 -4.29 -13.66
C GLU A 26 -1.69 -3.82 -14.01
N LEU A 27 -2.49 -3.48 -13.00
CA LEU A 27 -3.88 -3.03 -13.22
C LEU A 27 -3.98 -1.72 -14.00
N LEU A 28 -3.02 -0.81 -13.81
CA LEU A 28 -2.92 0.44 -14.57
C LEU A 28 -2.51 0.16 -16.03
N ALA A 29 -1.51 -0.69 -16.24
CA ALA A 29 -1.03 -1.07 -17.58
C ALA A 29 -2.12 -1.77 -18.40
N GLU A 30 -2.82 -2.75 -17.81
CA GLU A 30 -3.96 -3.45 -18.42
C GLU A 30 -5.06 -2.50 -18.92
N ARG A 31 -5.19 -1.32 -18.29
CA ARG A 31 -6.24 -0.32 -18.59
C ARG A 31 -5.72 0.88 -19.37
N GLY A 32 -4.42 0.95 -19.67
CA GLY A 32 -3.80 2.14 -20.23
C GLY A 32 -4.00 3.40 -19.36
N MET A 33 -4.11 3.23 -18.04
CA MET A 33 -4.43 4.32 -17.10
C MET A 33 -3.15 4.85 -16.45
N THR A 34 -3.04 6.18 -16.33
CA THR A 34 -1.91 6.80 -15.62
C THR A 34 -2.20 6.93 -14.12
N MET A 35 -1.14 6.99 -13.31
CA MET A 35 -1.27 7.22 -11.87
C MET A 35 -1.92 8.59 -11.56
N THR A 36 -1.68 9.60 -12.40
CA THR A 36 -2.32 10.93 -12.31
C THR A 36 -3.84 10.83 -12.52
N GLU A 37 -4.28 10.07 -13.51
CA GLU A 37 -5.71 9.83 -13.74
C GLU A 37 -6.34 9.05 -12.59
N LEU A 38 -5.66 8.04 -12.06
CA LEU A 38 -6.12 7.30 -10.89
C LEU A 38 -6.28 8.20 -9.66
N SER A 39 -5.32 9.10 -9.41
CA SER A 39 -5.39 10.12 -8.35
C SER A 39 -6.65 10.96 -8.49
N ARG A 40 -6.95 11.43 -9.70
CA ARG A 40 -8.16 12.23 -9.98
C ARG A 40 -9.45 11.44 -9.75
N ARG A 41 -9.51 10.16 -10.16
CA ARG A 41 -10.70 9.30 -10.01
C ARG A 41 -10.95 8.88 -8.57
N THR A 42 -9.90 8.68 -7.79
CA THR A 42 -9.99 8.15 -6.42
C THR A 42 -9.96 9.22 -5.34
N GLY A 43 -9.46 10.42 -5.64
CA GLY A 43 -9.16 11.46 -4.66
C GLY A 43 -7.96 11.12 -3.76
N ILE A 44 -7.21 10.06 -4.07
CA ILE A 44 -6.00 9.67 -3.34
C ILE A 44 -4.81 10.45 -3.90
N THR A 45 -3.99 11.02 -3.02
CA THR A 45 -2.81 11.77 -3.43
C THR A 45 -1.79 10.91 -4.18
N MET A 46 -1.06 11.52 -5.12
CA MET A 46 0.02 10.86 -5.85
C MET A 46 1.09 10.27 -4.92
N ALA A 47 1.36 10.91 -3.78
CA ALA A 47 2.29 10.41 -2.79
C ALA A 47 1.82 9.07 -2.20
N ASN A 48 0.54 8.96 -1.80
CA ASN A 48 -0.02 7.71 -1.28
C ASN A 48 -0.07 6.63 -2.35
N LEU A 49 -0.47 6.97 -3.58
CA LEU A 49 -0.45 6.01 -4.70
C LEU A 49 0.95 5.49 -5.00
N SER A 50 1.96 6.35 -4.92
CA SER A 50 3.37 5.96 -5.10
C SER A 50 3.84 4.99 -4.01
N VAL A 51 3.47 5.23 -2.75
CA VAL A 51 3.78 4.32 -1.64
C VAL A 51 3.13 2.94 -1.86
N LEU A 52 1.89 2.91 -2.34
CA LEU A 52 1.17 1.66 -2.65
C LEU A 52 1.79 0.93 -3.83
N LYS A 53 2.01 1.62 -4.95
CA LYS A 53 2.62 1.08 -6.18
C LYS A 53 3.98 0.43 -5.93
N ASN A 54 4.79 1.05 -5.05
CA ASN A 54 6.13 0.58 -4.74
C ASN A 54 6.16 -0.40 -3.55
N ASN A 55 5.01 -0.90 -3.10
CA ASN A 55 4.87 -1.87 -1.99
C ASN A 55 5.56 -1.41 -0.68
N LYS A 56 5.56 -0.09 -0.41
CA LYS A 56 6.14 0.49 0.81
C LYS A 56 5.12 0.74 1.91
N ALA A 57 3.84 0.48 1.66
CA ALA A 57 2.80 0.65 2.64
C ALA A 57 2.84 -0.46 3.69
N ARG A 58 2.92 -0.10 4.97
CA ARG A 58 2.74 -1.05 6.08
C ARG A 58 1.27 -1.28 6.42
N ALA A 59 0.40 -0.33 6.11
CA ALA A 59 -1.04 -0.41 6.33
C ALA A 59 -1.81 0.38 5.26
N ILE A 60 -3.04 -0.04 4.99
CA ILE A 60 -3.97 0.62 4.06
C ILE A 60 -5.38 0.65 4.67
N ARG A 61 -6.10 1.76 4.49
CA ARG A 61 -7.50 1.86 4.93
C ARG A 61 -8.42 1.10 3.98
N MET A 62 -9.47 0.47 4.52
CA MET A 62 -10.48 -0.21 3.71
C MET A 62 -11.18 0.72 2.70
N THR A 63 -11.36 1.99 3.07
CA THR A 63 -11.91 3.02 2.17
C THR A 63 -11.01 3.29 0.97
N THR A 64 -9.69 3.23 1.16
CA THR A 64 -8.70 3.36 0.09
C THR A 64 -8.75 2.15 -0.84
N ILE A 65 -8.83 0.92 -0.30
CA ILE A 65 -9.03 -0.30 -1.10
C ILE A 65 -10.31 -0.16 -1.93
N ALA A 66 -11.44 0.18 -1.30
CA ALA A 66 -12.72 0.31 -1.98
C ALA A 66 -12.70 1.40 -3.07
N ALA A 67 -12.02 2.52 -2.83
CA ALA A 67 -11.87 3.57 -3.85
C ALA A 67 -11.06 3.10 -5.06
N LEU A 68 -9.95 2.38 -4.82
CA LEU A 68 -9.12 1.80 -5.87
C LEU A 68 -9.90 0.74 -6.66
N CYS A 69 -10.57 -0.19 -5.98
CA CYS A 69 -11.42 -1.21 -6.58
C CYS A 69 -12.48 -0.59 -7.51
N ARG A 70 -13.20 0.44 -7.06
CA ARG A 70 -14.19 1.14 -7.90
C ARG A 70 -13.58 1.90 -9.08
N ALA A 71 -12.43 2.53 -8.88
CA ALA A 71 -11.77 3.26 -9.97
C ALA A 71 -11.16 2.33 -11.02
N LEU A 72 -10.69 1.17 -10.60
CA LEU A 72 -10.09 0.16 -11.48
C LEU A 72 -11.12 -0.87 -11.97
N ASP A 73 -12.34 -0.88 -11.45
CA ASP A 73 -13.35 -1.90 -11.76
C ASP A 73 -12.82 -3.32 -11.52
N VAL A 74 -12.36 -3.55 -10.28
CA VAL A 74 -11.79 -4.83 -9.83
C VAL A 74 -12.22 -5.16 -8.41
N ASP A 75 -12.18 -6.45 -8.09
CA ASP A 75 -12.35 -6.92 -6.72
C ASP A 75 -11.05 -6.82 -5.89
N PRO A 76 -11.14 -6.79 -4.55
CA PRO A 76 -9.96 -6.72 -3.68
C PRO A 76 -8.94 -7.83 -3.92
N GLY A 77 -9.38 -9.04 -4.29
CA GLY A 77 -8.48 -10.17 -4.59
C GLY A 77 -7.67 -10.01 -5.88
N GLN A 78 -8.08 -9.11 -6.78
CA GLN A 78 -7.29 -8.74 -7.95
C GLN A 78 -6.32 -7.60 -7.63
N LEU A 79 -6.66 -6.74 -6.68
CA LEU A 79 -5.84 -5.60 -6.25
C LEU A 79 -4.72 -6.00 -5.28
N LEU A 80 -5.00 -6.93 -4.36
CA LEU A 80 -4.10 -7.35 -3.29
C LEU A 80 -3.71 -8.81 -3.49
N THR A 81 -2.42 -9.11 -3.41
CA THR A 81 -1.91 -10.49 -3.41
C THR A 81 -0.89 -10.67 -2.30
N LEU A 82 -0.70 -11.92 -1.89
CA LEU A 82 0.47 -12.26 -1.08
C LEU A 82 1.71 -12.31 -1.97
N ASP A 83 2.80 -11.70 -1.53
CA ASP A 83 4.10 -11.97 -2.11
C ASP A 83 4.54 -13.37 -1.67
N ARG A 84 4.61 -14.29 -2.63
CA ARG A 84 4.94 -15.70 -2.39
C ARG A 84 6.42 -16.01 -2.62
N GLN A 85 7.24 -15.00 -2.90
CA GLN A 85 8.65 -15.16 -3.24
C GLN A 85 9.60 -14.83 -2.08
N ARG A 86 9.09 -14.71 -0.85
CA ARG A 86 9.88 -14.69 0.39
C ARG A 86 9.70 -15.96 1.21
#